data_AF-A0A8T3W2D4-F1
#
_entry.id   AF-A0A8T3W2D4-F1
#
_cell.length_a   1.000
_cell.length_b   1.000
_cell.length_c   1.000
_cell.angle_alpha   90.00
_cell.angle_beta   90.00
_cell.angle_gamma   90.00
#
_symmetry.space_group_name_H-M   'P 1'
#
loop_
_entity.id
_entity.type
_entity.pdbx_description
1 polymer ?
#
loop_
_entity_poly.entity_id
_entity_poly.type
_entity_poly.pdbx_seq_one_letter_code
_entity_poly.pdbx_strand_id
1 'polypeptide(L)'
;MMKRNGQILTETVVFITLNLIFLTILMLFVLSKTGNEAFYEEKYSKQIALMIDSAKPGMIIHLNMEDAMNLASKNKVPIENVVSINGNLVTVKLSDKSSQSYSFFNDVSVSAPYLNSEHTGYVFVINPNEK
;
A
#
# COMPACT_ATOMS: atom_id res chain seq x y z
N MET A 1 17.20 -25.67 56.22
CA MET A 1 16.05 -25.95 55.34
C MET A 1 15.92 -24.78 54.37
N MET A 2 16.40 -24.94 53.13
CA MET A 2 16.71 -23.82 52.24
C MET A 2 15.46 -23.21 51.59
N LYS A 3 15.40 -21.87 51.57
CA LYS A 3 14.39 -21.02 50.93
C LYS A 3 14.28 -21.32 49.42
N ARG A 4 13.43 -22.27 49.01
CA ARG A 4 13.17 -22.59 47.59
C ARG A 4 12.01 -21.78 46.98
N ASN A 5 11.14 -21.20 47.82
CA ASN A 5 9.92 -20.55 47.35
C ASN A 5 10.15 -19.12 46.82
N GLY A 6 11.19 -18.42 47.30
CA GLY A 6 11.50 -17.06 46.85
C GLY A 6 12.10 -17.02 45.44
N GLN A 7 12.91 -18.03 45.09
CA GLN A 7 13.59 -18.09 43.80
C GLN A 7 12.61 -18.35 42.64
N ILE A 8 11.64 -19.25 42.84
CA ILE A 8 10.58 -19.55 41.85
C ILE A 8 9.70 -18.31 41.62
N LEU A 9 9.42 -17.55 42.69
CA LEU A 9 8.62 -16.33 42.58
C LEU A 9 9.35 -15.23 41.81
N THR A 10 10.65 -15.02 42.06
CA THR A 10 11.46 -14.05 41.31
C THR A 10 11.58 -14.43 39.84
N GLU A 11 11.83 -15.70 39.53
CA GLU A 11 11.94 -16.20 38.14
C GLU A 11 10.63 -15.98 37.37
N THR A 12 9.49 -16.29 37.99
CA THR A 12 8.17 -16.08 37.38
C THR A 12 7.89 -14.59 37.14
N VAL A 13 8.19 -13.72 38.10
CA VAL A 13 7.99 -12.27 37.96
C VAL A 13 8.86 -11.68 36.86
N VAL A 14 10.12 -12.11 36.76
CA VAL A 14 11.03 -11.68 35.67
C VAL A 14 10.51 -12.16 34.32
N PHE A 15 10.08 -13.42 34.21
CA PHE A 15 9.52 -13.97 32.97
C PHE A 15 8.27 -13.22 32.49
N ILE A 16 7.35 -12.91 33.41
CA ILE A 16 6.12 -12.15 33.11
C ILE A 16 6.48 -10.73 32.68
N THR A 17 7.40 -10.07 33.40
CA THR A 17 7.81 -8.69 33.10
C THR A 17 8.45 -8.60 31.72
N LEU A 18 9.33 -9.56 31.38
CA LEU A 18 9.99 -9.60 30.08
C LEU A 18 8.99 -9.85 28.94
N ASN A 19 8.01 -10.75 29.14
CA ASN A 19 6.94 -10.98 28.17
C ASN A 19 6.06 -9.74 27.99
N LEU A 20 5.75 -9.02 29.08
CA LEU A 20 4.93 -7.81 29.02
C LEU A 20 5.64 -6.71 28.24
N ILE A 21 6.94 -6.53 28.47
CA ILE A 21 7.78 -5.60 27.69
C ILE A 21 7.81 -6.01 26.22
N PHE A 22 8.05 -7.30 25.94
CA PHE A 22 8.06 -7.83 24.59
C PHE A 22 6.73 -7.59 23.87
N LEU A 23 5.60 -7.90 24.51
CA LEU A 23 4.26 -7.69 23.95
C LEU A 23 3.99 -6.20 23.69
N THR A 24 4.45 -5.32 24.59
CA THR A 24 4.30 -3.87 24.44
C THR A 24 5.10 -3.35 23.25
N ILE A 25 6.36 -3.77 23.11
CA ILE A 25 7.21 -3.41 21.96
C ILE A 25 6.57 -3.92 20.66
N LEU A 26 6.05 -5.15 20.66
CA LEU A 26 5.37 -5.72 19.50
C LEU A 26 4.11 -4.91 19.14
N MET A 27 3.30 -4.52 20.11
CA MET A 27 2.12 -3.68 19.89
C MET A 27 2.51 -2.30 19.34
N LEU A 28 3.51 -1.63 19.93
CA LEU A 28 4.02 -0.34 19.44
C LEU A 28 4.60 -0.46 18.02
N PHE A 29 5.30 -1.56 17.72
CA PHE A 29 5.84 -1.82 16.39
C PHE A 29 4.72 -1.96 15.36
N VAL A 30 3.68 -2.75 15.65
CA VAL A 30 2.52 -2.89 14.76
C VAL A 30 1.88 -1.53 14.52
N LEU A 31 1.62 -0.75 15.58
CA LEU A 31 1.04 0.60 15.48
C LEU A 31 1.92 1.59 14.70
N SER A 32 3.24 1.43 14.77
CA SER A 32 4.19 2.27 14.02
C SER A 32 4.27 1.92 12.53
N LYS A 33 3.90 0.68 12.16
CA LYS A 33 3.90 0.18 10.79
C LYS A 33 2.54 0.32 10.09
N THR A 34 1.47 0.63 10.82
CA THR A 34 0.15 0.96 10.28
C THR A 34 0.06 2.38 9.68
N GLY A 35 1.13 2.86 9.06
CA GLY A 35 1.02 3.90 8.04
C GLY A 35 0.36 3.28 6.82
N ASN A 36 -0.98 3.19 6.84
CA ASN A 36 -1.77 2.54 5.81
C ASN A 36 -1.43 3.09 4.41
N GLU A 37 -1.05 4.37 4.31
CA GLU A 37 -0.75 5.03 3.05
C GLU A 37 0.34 4.32 2.26
N ALA A 38 1.51 4.06 2.86
CA ALA A 38 2.64 3.44 2.17
C ALA A 38 2.33 2.00 1.72
N PHE A 39 1.55 1.27 2.53
CA PHE A 39 1.09 -0.08 2.19
C PHE A 39 0.14 -0.07 0.98
N TYR A 40 -0.85 0.83 0.98
CA TYR A 40 -1.78 0.97 -0.14
C TYR A 40 -1.08 1.51 -1.40
N GLU A 41 -0.16 2.47 -1.27
CA GLU A 41 0.67 2.97 -2.36
C GLU A 41 1.47 1.84 -3.02
N GLU A 42 2.13 1.00 -2.23
CA GLU A 42 2.90 -0.15 -2.72
C GLU A 42 1.98 -1.21 -3.36
N LYS A 43 0.87 -1.54 -2.71
CA LYS A 43 -0.11 -2.51 -3.21
C LYS A 43 -0.66 -2.10 -4.57
N TYR A 44 -1.16 -0.86 -4.68
CA TYR A 44 -1.80 -0.39 -5.89
C TYR A 44 -0.80 -0.10 -7.01
N SER A 45 0.39 0.46 -6.73
CA SER A 45 1.41 0.66 -7.77
C SER A 45 1.83 -0.66 -8.43
N LYS A 46 2.08 -1.70 -7.63
CA LYS A 46 2.37 -3.05 -8.14
C LYS A 46 1.20 -3.65 -8.91
N GLN A 47 -0.01 -3.56 -8.37
CA GLN A 47 -1.19 -4.13 -9.00
C GLN A 47 -1.44 -3.51 -10.37
N ILE A 48 -1.37 -2.17 -10.47
CA ILE A 48 -1.56 -1.45 -11.74
C ILE A 48 -0.46 -1.82 -12.73
N ALA A 49 0.81 -1.82 -12.30
CA ALA A 49 1.92 -2.19 -13.18
C ALA A 49 1.79 -3.62 -13.71
N LEU A 50 1.44 -4.60 -12.86
CA LEU A 50 1.22 -5.98 -13.26
C LEU A 50 0.01 -6.15 -14.19
N MET A 51 -1.04 -5.35 -13.97
CA MET A 51 -2.20 -5.31 -14.85
C MET A 51 -1.82 -4.79 -16.24
N ILE A 52 -1.04 -3.71 -16.31
CA ILE A 52 -0.50 -3.17 -17.59
C ILE A 52 0.42 -4.20 -18.25
N ASP A 53 1.27 -4.87 -17.49
CA ASP A 53 2.16 -5.91 -17.99
C ASP A 53 1.42 -7.08 -18.62
N SER A 54 0.26 -7.42 -18.06
CA SER A 54 -0.59 -8.51 -18.55
C SER A 54 -1.58 -8.07 -19.62
N ALA A 55 -1.66 -6.76 -19.90
CA ALA A 55 -2.69 -6.21 -20.76
C ALA A 55 -2.35 -6.36 -22.24
N LYS A 56 -3.40 -6.55 -23.05
CA LYS A 56 -3.33 -6.52 -24.50
C LYS A 56 -3.70 -5.12 -25.01
N PRO A 57 -3.15 -4.68 -26.16
CA PRO A 57 -3.57 -3.44 -26.79
C PRO A 57 -5.09 -3.42 -27.03
N GLY A 58 -5.75 -2.30 -26.69
CA GLY A 58 -7.20 -2.14 -26.78
C GLY A 58 -7.98 -2.64 -25.55
N MET A 59 -7.33 -3.14 -24.50
CA MET A 59 -8.00 -3.47 -23.24
C MET A 59 -8.34 -2.23 -22.41
N ILE A 60 -9.49 -2.29 -21.74
CA ILE A 60 -9.92 -1.32 -20.73
C ILE A 60 -9.87 -2.02 -19.37
N ILE A 61 -9.12 -1.45 -18.43
CA ILE A 61 -8.95 -1.98 -17.08
C ILE A 61 -9.71 -1.09 -16.11
N HIS A 62 -10.62 -1.69 -15.36
CA HIS A 62 -11.34 -1.03 -14.28
C HIS A 62 -10.75 -1.49 -12.94
N LEU A 63 -10.22 -0.54 -12.17
CA LEU A 63 -9.65 -0.82 -10.86
C LEU A 63 -10.39 -0.02 -9.78
N ASN A 64 -11.03 -0.73 -8.86
CA ASN A 64 -11.56 -0.13 -7.65
C ASN A 64 -10.39 0.20 -6.69
N MET A 65 -10.30 1.47 -6.29
CA MET A 65 -9.30 2.01 -5.38
C MET A 65 -9.95 2.75 -4.20
N GLU A 66 -11.16 2.36 -3.79
CA GLU A 66 -11.98 3.08 -2.81
C GLU A 66 -11.23 3.35 -1.50
N ASP A 67 -10.53 2.33 -0.96
CA ASP A 67 -9.69 2.47 0.23
C ASP A 67 -8.61 3.55 0.06
N ALA A 68 -7.94 3.56 -1.10
CA ALA A 68 -6.92 4.55 -1.44
C ALA A 68 -7.54 5.94 -1.66
N MET A 69 -8.70 6.04 -2.29
CA MET A 69 -9.40 7.32 -2.50
C MET A 69 -9.83 7.95 -1.16
N ASN A 70 -10.32 7.12 -0.23
CA ASN A 70 -10.67 7.56 1.11
C ASN A 70 -9.44 8.07 1.88
N LEU A 71 -8.31 7.38 1.78
CA LEU A 71 -7.05 7.81 2.40
C LEU A 71 -6.50 9.09 1.77
N ALA A 72 -6.48 9.20 0.43
CA ALA A 72 -6.06 10.39 -0.28
C ALA A 72 -6.91 11.61 0.11
N SER A 73 -8.23 11.43 0.20
CA SER A 73 -9.17 12.47 0.64
C SER A 73 -8.91 12.92 2.07
N LYS A 74 -8.67 11.96 2.98
CA LYS A 74 -8.29 12.26 4.38
C LYS A 74 -6.98 13.05 4.47
N ASN A 75 -6.04 12.74 3.59
CA ASN A 75 -4.73 13.38 3.52
C ASN A 75 -4.69 14.63 2.63
N LYS A 76 -5.84 15.06 2.08
CA LYS A 76 -5.99 16.22 1.19
C LYS A 76 -5.13 16.14 -0.08
N VAL A 77 -4.83 14.93 -0.54
CA VAL A 77 -4.16 14.71 -1.82
C VAL A 77 -5.19 14.86 -2.93
N PRO A 78 -4.96 15.73 -3.95
CA PRO A 78 -5.85 15.84 -5.10
C PRO A 78 -5.99 14.48 -5.78
N ILE A 79 -7.23 14.08 -6.06
CA ILE A 79 -7.52 12.75 -6.60
C ILE A 79 -6.74 12.54 -7.90
N GLU A 80 -6.74 13.52 -8.80
CA GLU A 80 -5.96 13.55 -10.06
C GLU A 80 -4.46 13.22 -9.93
N ASN A 81 -3.87 13.44 -8.75
CA ASN A 81 -2.45 13.19 -8.50
C ASN A 81 -2.20 11.85 -7.78
N VAL A 82 -3.26 11.07 -7.50
CA VAL A 82 -3.13 9.81 -6.77
C VAL A 82 -2.44 8.76 -7.61
N VAL A 83 -2.75 8.67 -8.90
CA VAL A 83 -2.09 7.74 -9.83
C VAL A 83 -1.54 8.53 -11.00
N SER A 84 -0.24 8.38 -11.24
CA SER A 84 0.42 8.93 -12.41
C SER A 84 1.22 7.84 -13.12
N ILE A 85 1.24 7.90 -14.44
CA ILE A 85 1.99 6.97 -15.29
C ILE A 85 2.93 7.79 -16.14
N ASN A 86 4.23 7.62 -15.94
CA ASN A 86 5.28 8.33 -16.67
C ASN A 86 6.19 7.32 -17.36
N GLY A 87 6.05 7.19 -18.69
CA GLY A 87 6.75 6.16 -19.46
C GLY A 87 6.34 4.77 -18.97
N ASN A 88 7.30 3.98 -18.48
CA ASN A 88 7.07 2.64 -17.95
C ASN A 88 6.93 2.58 -16.42
N LEU A 89 6.75 3.72 -15.75
CA LEU A 89 6.68 3.82 -14.30
C LEU A 89 5.27 4.24 -13.86
N VAL A 90 4.65 3.40 -13.02
CA VAL A 90 3.40 3.73 -12.33
C VAL A 90 3.74 4.24 -10.94
N THR A 91 3.30 5.46 -10.63
CA THR A 91 3.48 6.08 -9.31
C THR A 91 2.12 6.28 -8.65
N VAL A 92 1.99 5.80 -7.42
CA VAL A 92 0.82 6.02 -6.56
C VAL A 92 1.22 6.89 -5.36
N LYS A 93 0.46 7.96 -5.12
CA LYS A 93 0.69 8.92 -4.04
C LYS A 93 -0.59 9.12 -3.23
N LEU A 94 -0.59 8.73 -1.95
CA LEU A 94 -1.73 8.85 -1.04
C LEU A 94 -1.47 9.82 0.12
N SER A 95 -0.24 10.33 0.24
CA SER A 95 0.11 11.41 1.18
C SER A 95 1.18 12.33 0.58
N ASP A 96 1.39 13.51 1.17
CA ASP A 96 2.51 14.37 0.78
C ASP A 96 3.88 13.88 1.25
N LYS A 97 3.92 12.88 2.13
CA LYS A 97 5.14 12.36 2.75
C LYS A 97 5.66 11.09 2.08
N SER A 98 4.82 10.42 1.29
CA SER A 98 5.10 9.13 0.69
C SER A 98 4.53 9.04 -0.72
N SER A 99 5.23 8.29 -1.56
CA SER A 99 4.74 7.83 -2.84
C SER A 99 5.48 6.55 -3.17
N GLN A 100 4.83 5.59 -3.79
CA GLN A 100 5.48 4.38 -4.27
C GLN A 100 5.36 4.27 -5.77
N SER A 101 6.44 3.79 -6.39
CA SER A 101 6.50 3.61 -7.83
C SER A 101 6.89 2.19 -8.18
N TYR A 102 6.29 1.67 -9.24
CA TYR A 102 6.61 0.35 -9.77
C TYR A 102 6.68 0.39 -11.29
N SER A 103 7.71 -0.25 -11.84
CA SER A 103 7.90 -0.31 -13.28
C SER A 103 7.15 -1.49 -13.89
N PHE A 104 6.59 -1.26 -15.07
CA PHE A 104 6.12 -2.30 -15.96
C PHE A 104 7.09 -2.44 -17.15
N PHE A 105 7.04 -3.59 -17.82
CA PHE A 105 7.93 -4.00 -18.91
C PHE A 105 7.24 -4.06 -20.27
N ASN A 106 5.91 -4.16 -20.29
CA ASN A 106 5.15 -4.28 -21.53
C ASN A 106 5.22 -2.99 -22.37
N ASP A 107 5.43 -3.14 -23.68
CA ASP A 107 5.57 -2.05 -24.64
C ASP A 107 4.18 -1.61 -25.13
N VAL A 108 3.35 -1.17 -24.18
CA VAL A 108 2.00 -0.68 -24.42
C VAL A 108 1.88 0.78 -23.99
N SER A 109 1.26 1.59 -24.84
CA SER A 109 0.95 2.99 -24.50
C SER A 109 -0.31 3.03 -23.62
N VAL A 110 -0.18 3.57 -22.41
CA VAL A 110 -1.30 3.71 -21.48
C VAL A 110 -1.77 5.16 -21.49
N SER A 111 -3.05 5.37 -21.77
CA SER A 111 -3.67 6.70 -21.65
C SER A 111 -3.75 7.14 -20.19
N ALA A 112 -3.75 8.45 -19.95
CA ALA A 112 -3.86 9.01 -18.61
C ALA A 112 -5.10 8.42 -17.87
N PRO A 113 -4.93 7.92 -16.65
CA PRO A 113 -6.01 7.28 -15.92
C PRO A 113 -7.11 8.32 -15.61
N TYR A 114 -8.36 7.94 -15.80
CA TYR A 114 -9.50 8.79 -15.44
C TYR A 114 -10.38 8.11 -14.39
N LEU A 115 -11.08 8.93 -13.60
CA LEU A 115 -11.98 8.46 -12.56
C LEU A 115 -13.15 7.69 -13.16
N ASN A 116 -13.51 6.57 -12.53
CA ASN A 116 -14.74 5.88 -12.85
C ASN A 116 -15.96 6.76 -12.50
N SER A 117 -17.13 6.45 -13.09
CA SER A 117 -18.36 7.22 -12.88
C SER A 117 -18.79 7.33 -11.41
N GLU A 118 -18.37 6.38 -10.57
CA GLU A 118 -18.68 6.32 -9.14
C GLU A 118 -17.64 7.03 -8.25
N HIS A 119 -16.55 7.54 -8.82
CA HIS A 119 -15.41 8.14 -8.10
C HIS A 119 -14.75 7.22 -7.06
N THR A 120 -14.95 5.90 -7.19
CA THR A 120 -14.40 4.86 -6.32
C THR A 120 -13.11 4.25 -6.87
N GLY A 121 -12.68 4.64 -8.08
CA GLY A 121 -11.49 4.06 -8.70
C GLY A 121 -11.09 4.66 -10.03
N TYR A 122 -10.12 4.00 -10.66
CA TYR A 122 -9.52 4.44 -11.92
C TYR A 122 -9.83 3.50 -13.07
N VAL A 123 -9.95 4.09 -14.26
CA VAL A 123 -10.03 3.37 -15.53
C VAL A 123 -8.77 3.65 -16.33
N PHE A 124 -8.12 2.58 -16.77
CA PHE A 124 -6.92 2.63 -17.60
C PHE A 124 -7.28 2.12 -19.00
N VAL A 125 -6.94 2.89 -20.03
CA VAL A 125 -7.12 2.49 -21.43
C VAL A 125 -5.77 2.18 -22.01
N ILE A 126 -5.58 0.94 -22.43
CA ILE A 126 -4.38 0.48 -23.11
C ILE A 126 -4.57 0.77 -24.58
N ASN A 127 -3.83 1.74 -25.10
CA ASN A 127 -3.97 2.17 -26.48
C ASN A 127 -3.64 1.00 -27.42
N PRO A 128 -4.42 0.82 -28.49
CA PRO A 128 -4.06 -0.14 -29.53
C PRO A 128 -2.71 0.27 -30.12
N ASN A 129 -1.85 -0.71 -30.43
CA ASN A 129 -0.59 -0.43 -31.13
C ASN A 129 -0.95 0.24 -32.46
N GLU A 130 -0.48 1.48 -32.66
CA GLU A 130 -0.52 2.11 -33.98
C GLU A 130 0.29 1.23 -34.93
N LYS A 131 -0.40 0.51 -35.82
CA LYS A 131 0.18 -0.27 -36.91
C LYS A 131 0.17 0.56 -38.18
#